data_AF-A0A832MQA4-F1
#
_entry.id   AF-A0A832MQA4-F1
#
_cell.length_a   1.000
_cell.length_b   1.000
_cell.length_c   1.000
_cell.angle_alpha   90.00
_cell.angle_beta   90.00
_cell.angle_gamma   90.00
#
_symmetry.space_group_name_H-M   'P 1'
#
loop_
_entity.id
_entity.type
_entity.pdbx_description
1 polymer ?
#
loop_
_entity_poly.entity_id
_entity_poly.type
_entity_poly.pdbx_seq_one_letter_code
_entity_poly.pdbx_strand_id
1 'polypeptide(L)' 'MEGTKEDLLKKTVAEIERHIIESALRRTNGNGREAAKQLGTTHRMLIYRIRKYGINVESYRNMKIRKTNKKMRTQQDP' A
#
# COMPACT_ATOMS: atom_id res chain seq x y z
N MET A 1 18.27 -14.52 -26.81
CA MET A 1 17.47 -14.12 -25.64
C MET A 1 17.04 -12.68 -25.86
N GLU A 2 15.81 -12.46 -26.32
CA GLU A 2 15.32 -11.14 -26.73
C GLU A 2 14.16 -10.75 -25.80
N GLY A 3 14.51 -10.12 -24.67
CA GLY A 3 13.57 -9.74 -23.60
C GLY A 3 13.88 -8.39 -22.96
N THR A 4 14.57 -7.50 -23.67
CA THR A 4 15.35 -6.43 -23.02
C THR A 4 14.62 -5.09 -22.83
N LYS A 5 13.49 -4.82 -23.50
CA LYS A 5 12.75 -3.54 -23.37
C LYS A 5 11.30 -3.67 -22.92
N GLU A 6 10.53 -4.57 -23.52
CA GLU A 6 9.12 -4.82 -23.19
C GLU A 6 8.96 -5.26 -21.72
N ASP A 7 9.90 -6.08 -21.24
CA ASP A 7 9.92 -6.59 -19.87
C ASP A 7 10.28 -5.49 -18.86
N LEU A 8 11.17 -4.56 -19.25
CA LEU A 8 11.56 -3.43 -18.40
C LEU A 8 10.39 -2.47 -18.16
N LEU A 9 9.66 -2.08 -19.22
CA LEU A 9 8.49 -1.21 -19.07
C LEU A 9 7.42 -1.87 -18.18
N LYS A 10 7.13 -3.15 -18.42
CA LYS A 10 6.14 -3.91 -17.63
C LYS A 10 6.53 -4.01 -16.16
N LYS A 11 7.82 -4.25 -15.87
CA LYS A 11 8.36 -4.26 -14.51
C LYS A 11 8.24 -2.90 -13.82
N THR A 12 8.71 -1.84 -14.46
CA THR A 12 8.66 -0.48 -13.91
C THR A 12 7.22 -0.04 -13.62
N VAL A 13 6.29 -0.31 -14.53
CA VAL A 13 4.87 -0.02 -14.32
C VAL A 13 4.33 -0.80 -13.11
N ALA A 14 4.65 -2.09 -12.99
CA ALA A 14 4.21 -2.90 -11.86
C ALA A 14 4.77 -2.41 -10.51
N GLU A 15 6.03 -1.97 -10.48
CA GLU A 15 6.67 -1.42 -9.28
C GLU A 15 6.03 -0.09 -8.86
N ILE A 16 5.81 0.82 -9.81
CA ILE A 16 5.16 2.11 -9.54
C ILE A 16 3.72 1.88 -9.06
N GLU A 17 2.96 1.02 -9.73
CA GLU A 17 1.60 0.69 -9.32
C GLU A 17 1.56 0.10 -7.90
N ARG A 18 2.46 -0.82 -7.59
CA ARG A 18 2.61 -1.39 -6.24
C ARG A 18 2.89 -0.29 -5.23
N HIS A 19 3.87 0.57 -5.49
CA HIS A 19 4.28 1.64 -4.58
C HIS A 19 3.14 2.61 -4.29
N ILE A 20 2.38 3.01 -5.32
CA ILE A 20 1.24 3.92 -5.19
C ILE A 20 0.12 3.29 -4.34
N ILE A 21 -0.17 2.00 -4.54
CA ILE A 21 -1.17 1.27 -3.73
C ILE A 21 -0.73 1.17 -2.27
N GLU A 22 0.51 0.78 -2.00
CA GLU A 22 1.05 0.69 -0.63
C GLU A 22 1.04 2.05 0.08
N SER A 23 1.34 3.13 -0.66
CA SER A 23 1.29 4.51 -0.17
C SER A 23 -0.14 4.94 0.20
N ALA A 24 -1.13 4.64 -0.65
CA ALA A 24 -2.54 4.92 -0.37
C ALA A 24 -3.05 4.13 0.85
N LEU A 25 -2.76 2.82 0.92
CA LEU A 25 -3.12 1.98 2.07
C LEU A 25 -2.49 2.49 3.37
N ARG A 26 -1.26 3.01 3.32
CA ARG A 26 -0.60 3.61 4.49
C ARG A 26 -1.31 4.89 4.95
N ARG A 27 -1.72 5.76 4.03
CA ARG A 27 -2.48 6.99 4.36
C ARG A 27 -3.86 6.68 4.92
N THR A 28 -4.51 5.62 4.43
CA THR A 28 -5.87 5.24 4.86
C THR A 28 -5.90 4.17 5.95
N ASN A 29 -4.75 3.83 6.54
CA ASN A 29 -4.60 2.79 7.56
C ASN A 29 -5.21 1.43 7.15
N GLY A 30 -5.01 1.04 5.89
CA GLY A 30 -5.54 -0.21 5.33
C GLY A 30 -7.00 -0.17 4.91
N ASN A 31 -7.67 0.99 4.98
CA ASN A 31 -9.03 1.12 4.43
C ASN A 31 -8.99 1.11 2.89
N GLY A 32 -9.31 -0.05 2.31
CA GLY A 32 -9.30 -0.24 0.86
C GLY A 32 -10.32 0.61 0.10
N ARG A 33 -11.51 0.84 0.66
CA ARG A 33 -12.53 1.67 -0.01
C ARG A 33 -12.05 3.12 -0.12
N GLU A 34 -11.47 3.65 0.95
CA GLU A 34 -10.92 5.00 0.95
C GLU A 34 -9.65 5.11 0.10
N ALA A 35 -8.79 4.09 0.12
CA ALA A 35 -7.61 4.05 -0.75
C ALA A 35 -8.01 4.05 -2.23
N ALA A 36 -9.06 3.32 -2.61
CA ALA A 36 -9.55 3.30 -3.99
C ALA A 36 -10.07 4.68 -4.43
N LYS A 37 -10.81 5.39 -3.55
CA LYS A 37 -11.25 6.76 -3.80
C LYS A 37 -10.06 7.71 -4.00
N GLN A 38 -9.05 7.65 -3.12
CA GLN A 38 -7.84 8.48 -3.26
C GLN A 38 -7.09 8.23 -4.57
N LEU A 39 -7.12 6.99 -5.06
CA LEU A 39 -6.47 6.59 -6.31
C LEU A 39 -7.34 6.82 -7.55
N GLY A 40 -8.56 7.33 -7.41
CA GLY A 40 -9.49 7.54 -8.53
C GLY A 40 -9.90 6.23 -9.22
N THR A 41 -9.99 5.13 -8.47
CA THR A 41 -10.33 3.80 -9.01
C THR A 41 -11.46 3.14 -8.23
N THR A 42 -11.95 2.00 -8.72
CA THR A 42 -12.97 1.22 -8.03
C THR A 42 -12.34 0.34 -6.96
N HIS A 43 -13.09 0.07 -5.90
CA HIS A 43 -12.67 -0.86 -4.85
C HIS A 43 -12.33 -2.26 -5.40
N ARG A 44 -13.09 -2.73 -6.40
CA ARG A 44 -12.85 -4.02 -7.08
C ARG A 44 -11.50 -4.05 -7.81
N MET A 45 -11.17 -2.99 -8.55
CA MET A 45 -9.90 -2.87 -9.26
C MET A 45 -8.73 -2.85 -8.27
N LEU A 46 -8.86 -2.11 -7.17
CA LEU A 46 -7.85 -2.07 -6.12
C LEU A 46 -7.63 -3.46 -5.50
N ILE A 47 -8.69 -4.20 -5.15
CA ILE A 47 -8.57 -5.58 -4.61
C ILE A 47 -7.82 -6.48 -5.59
N TYR A 48 -8.14 -6.40 -6.88
CA TYR A 48 -7.45 -7.19 -7.89
C TYR A 48 -5.95 -6.90 -7.92
N ARG A 49 -5.56 -5.62 -7.90
CA ARG A 49 -4.14 -5.21 -7.88
C ARG A 49 -3.43 -5.58 -6.58
N ILE A 50 -4.10 -5.47 -5.43
CA ILE A 50 -3.59 -5.93 -4.14
C ILE A 50 -3.25 -7.43 -4.19
N ARG A 51 -4.15 -8.25 -4.74
CA ARG A 51 -3.93 -9.69 -4.91
C ARG A 51 -2.81 -9.98 -5.91
N LYS A 52 -2.81 -9.27 -7.05
CA LYS A 52 -1.77 -9.40 -8.08
C LYS A 52 -0.37 -9.11 -7.54
N TYR A 53 -0.22 -8.12 -6.66
CA TYR A 53 1.07 -7.71 -6.10
C TYR A 53 1.40 -8.33 -4.74
N GLY A 54 0.52 -9.18 -4.19
CA GLY A 54 0.73 -9.82 -2.88
C GLY A 54 0.82 -8.83 -1.73
N ILE A 55 0.06 -7.73 -1.77
CA ILE A 55 0.11 -6.69 -0.74
C ILE A 55 -0.71 -7.14 0.49
N ASN A 56 -0.07 -7.20 1.66
CA ASN A 56 -0.75 -7.54 2.91
C ASN A 56 -1.41 -6.29 3.53
N VAL A 57 -2.71 -6.13 3.32
CA VAL A 57 -3.50 -4.98 3.82
C VAL A 57 -3.52 -4.90 5.36
N GLU A 58 -3.57 -6.05 6.05
CA GLU A 58 -3.66 -6.10 7.52
C GLU A 58 -2.42 -5.51 8.20
N SER A 59 -1.26 -5.57 7.54
CA SER A 59 -0.03 -4.94 8.04
C SER A 59 -0.17 -3.42 8.24
N TYR A 60 -0.98 -2.75 7.43
CA TYR A 60 -1.21 -1.31 7.49
C TYR A 60 -2.20 -0.91 8.60
N ARG A 61 -3.11 -1.82 8.98
CA ARG A 61 -4.04 -1.62 10.11
C ARG A 61 -3.29 -1.68 11.45
N ASN A 62 -2.37 -2.64 11.57
CA ASN A 62 -1.54 -2.84 12.76
C ASN A 62 -0.51 -1.72 12.99
N MET A 63 -0.13 -0.98 11.94
CA MET A 63 0.78 0.16 12.06
C MET A 63 0.20 1.30 12.90
N LYS A 64 -1.13 1.49 12.91
CA LYS A 64 -1.80 2.47 13.77
C LYS A 64 -1.57 2.15 15.25
N ILE A 65 -1.78 0.89 15.65
CA ILE A 65 -1.57 0.41 17.02
C ILE A 65 -0.12 0.68 17.46
N ARG A 66 0.86 0.33 16.62
CA ARG A 66 2.28 0.56 16.92
C ARG A 66 2.64 2.04 17.10
N LYS A 67 2.14 2.92 16.22
CA LYS A 67 2.38 4.37 16.32
C LYS A 67 1.72 4.97 17.56
N THR A 68 0.49 4.56 17.86
CA THR A 68 -0.24 4.98 19.06
C THR A 68 0.52 4.56 20.33
N ASN A 69 0.98 3.31 20.40
CA ASN A 69 1.76 2.82 21.54
C ASN A 69 3.11 3.53 21.68
N LYS A 70 3.79 3.85 20.57
CA LYS A 70 5.04 4.65 20.60
C LYS A 70 4.80 6.05 21.16
N LYS A 71 3.73 6.73 20.75
CA LYS A 71 3.37 8.09 21.21
C LYS A 71 3.04 8.13 22.72
N MET A 72 2.47 7.07 23.27
CA MET A 72 2.20 6.98 24.72
C MET A 72 3.50 6.81 25.52
N ARG A 73 4.44 6.00 25.05
CA ARG A 73 5.71 5.73 25.75
C ARG A 73 6.60 6.98 25.87
N THR A 74 6.66 7.81 24.83
CA THR A 74 7.46 9.06 24.83
C THR A 74 6.90 10.19 25.71
N GLN A 75 5.69 10.04 26.28
CA GLN A 75 5.09 11.03 27.18
C GLN A 75 5.21 10.61 28.67
N GLN A 76 5.93 9.52 28.95
CA GLN A 76 6.12 8.95 30.30
C GLN A 76 7.59 8.93 30.74
N ASP A 77 8.51 9.48 29.95
CA ASP A 77 9.90 9.69 30.38
C ASP A 77 9.99 11.08 31.08
N PRO A 78 10.46 11.14 32.34
CA PRO A 78 10.54 12.37 33.14
C PRO A 78 11.55 13.39 32.60
#